data_AF-A0A9Q3JS28-F1
#
_entry.id   AF-A0A9Q3JS28-F1
#
_cell.length_a   1.000
_cell.length_b   1.000
_cell.length_c   1.000
_cell.angle_alpha   90.00
_cell.angle_beta   90.00
_cell.angle_gamma   90.00
#
_symmetry.space_group_name_H-M   'P 1'
#
loop_
_entity.id
_entity.type
_entity.pdbx_description
1 polymer ?
#
loop_
_entity_poly.entity_id
_entity_poly.type
_entity_poly.pdbx_seq_one_letter_code
_entity_poly.pdbx_strand_id
1 'polypeptide(L)'
;MTSTKMVQQVYQPGLLPFIACICGCHHLLLMDDNAPIHTAQASTNWRNWHDIIKLNWPAHSPDLNPIENVWKVMKSQISKLYQPQTVEELRHAIDAVWTNFHANLLNATMDGHGH
;
A
#
# COMPACT_ATOMS: atom_id res chain seq x y z
N MET A 1 -7.91 -13.76 0.20
CA MET A 1 -8.75 -12.69 -0.38
C MET A 1 -8.97 -12.98 -1.87
N THR A 2 -10.14 -12.73 -2.46
CA THR A 2 -10.36 -12.85 -3.93
C THR A 2 -10.30 -11.47 -4.58
N SER A 3 -10.08 -11.38 -5.89
CA SER A 3 -10.03 -10.09 -6.60
C SER A 3 -11.34 -9.31 -6.51
N THR A 4 -12.50 -9.99 -6.53
CA THR A 4 -13.80 -9.37 -6.26
C THR A 4 -13.88 -8.79 -4.85
N LYS A 5 -13.41 -9.52 -3.83
CA LYS A 5 -13.38 -9.00 -2.45
C LYS A 5 -12.40 -7.83 -2.30
N MET A 6 -11.28 -7.85 -3.02
CA MET A 6 -10.33 -6.72 -3.06
C MET A 6 -11.00 -5.45 -3.60
N VAL A 7 -11.77 -5.57 -4.69
CA VAL A 7 -12.52 -4.44 -5.24
C VAL A 7 -13.51 -3.89 -4.21
N GLN A 8 -14.32 -4.77 -3.62
CA GLN A 8 -15.41 -4.37 -2.72
C GLN A 8 -14.94 -3.84 -1.36
N GLN A 9 -13.84 -4.39 -0.82
CA GLN A 9 -13.41 -4.10 0.55
C GLN A 9 -12.28 -3.09 0.64
N VAL A 10 -11.51 -2.89 -0.45
CA VAL A 10 -10.33 -2.02 -0.44
C VAL A 10 -10.44 -0.94 -1.49
N TYR A 11 -10.70 -1.31 -2.75
CA TYR A 11 -10.67 -0.33 -3.84
C TYR A 11 -11.84 0.65 -3.80
N GLN A 12 -13.07 0.15 -3.69
CA GLN A 12 -14.27 0.98 -3.64
C GLN A 12 -14.33 1.88 -2.39
N PRO A 13 -14.18 1.36 -1.15
CA PRO A 13 -14.37 2.18 0.05
C PRO A 13 -13.13 2.99 0.43
N GLY A 14 -11.93 2.58 0.01
CA GLY A 14 -10.67 3.21 0.42
C GLY A 14 -9.98 3.94 -0.72
N LEU A 15 -9.64 3.21 -1.79
CA LEU A 15 -8.79 3.74 -2.86
C LEU A 15 -9.48 4.83 -3.68
N LEU A 16 -10.72 4.61 -4.11
CA LEU A 16 -11.47 5.55 -4.94
C LEU A 16 -11.68 6.91 -4.27
N PRO A 17 -12.19 7.00 -3.02
CA PRO A 17 -12.34 8.31 -2.36
C PRO A 17 -10.98 8.97 -2.09
N PHE A 18 -9.93 8.20 -1.82
CA PHE A 18 -8.58 8.73 -1.64
C PHE A 18 -8.05 9.38 -2.92
N ILE A 19 -8.18 8.69 -4.06
CA ILE A 19 -7.83 9.25 -5.37
C ILE A 19 -8.65 10.52 -5.62
N ALA A 20 -9.97 10.49 -5.45
CA ALA A 20 -10.84 11.65 -5.64
C ALA A 20 -10.44 12.85 -4.75
N CYS A 21 -9.97 12.60 -3.52
CA CYS A 21 -9.51 13.63 -2.58
C CYS A 21 -8.19 14.29 -3.04
N ILE A 22 -7.32 13.54 -3.70
CA ILE A 22 -5.99 14.01 -4.15
C ILE A 22 -6.03 14.57 -5.58
N CYS A 23 -7.06 14.23 -6.35
CA CYS A 23 -7.25 14.64 -7.75
C CYS A 23 -7.62 16.13 -7.91
N GLY A 24 -6.70 17.02 -7.53
CA GLY A 24 -6.45 18.30 -8.24
C GLY A 24 -5.29 18.21 -9.24
N CYS A 25 -4.58 17.06 -9.30
CA CYS A 25 -3.36 16.86 -10.08
C CYS A 25 -3.56 15.78 -11.16
N HIS A 26 -3.40 16.15 -12.43
CA HIS A 26 -3.76 15.34 -13.61
C HIS A 26 -2.84 14.13 -13.93
N HIS A 27 -1.99 13.66 -13.02
CA HIS A 27 -1.04 12.57 -13.32
C HIS A 27 -0.80 11.62 -12.14
N LEU A 28 -1.85 10.98 -11.63
CA LEU A 28 -1.72 9.94 -10.60
C LEU A 28 -1.57 8.56 -11.26
N LEU A 29 -0.51 7.84 -10.89
CA LEU A 29 -0.29 6.45 -11.26
C LEU A 29 -0.42 5.54 -10.03
N LEU A 30 -1.20 4.47 -10.14
CA LEU A 30 -1.32 3.46 -9.10
C LEU A 30 -0.15 2.47 -9.19
N MET A 31 0.61 2.32 -8.10
CA MET A 31 1.61 1.25 -7.94
C MET A 31 1.06 0.16 -7.02
N ASP A 32 1.26 -1.11 -7.37
CA ASP A 32 0.96 -2.29 -6.55
C ASP A 32 2.10 -3.33 -6.66
N ASP A 33 2.05 -4.43 -5.93
CA ASP A 33 3.10 -5.48 -5.93
C ASP A 33 3.01 -6.48 -7.10
N ASN A 34 2.12 -6.26 -8.07
CA ASN A 34 1.75 -7.19 -9.14
C ASN A 34 1.22 -8.56 -8.66
N ALA A 35 0.79 -8.71 -7.40
CA ALA A 35 0.22 -9.95 -6.91
C ALA A 35 -0.99 -10.41 -7.76
N PRO A 36 -1.25 -11.73 -7.89
CA PRO A 36 -2.32 -12.26 -8.74
C PRO A 36 -3.69 -11.65 -8.49
N ILE A 37 -3.95 -11.22 -7.26
CA ILE A 37 -5.22 -10.58 -6.88
C ILE A 37 -5.42 -9.23 -7.57
N HIS A 38 -4.34 -8.48 -7.81
CA HIS A 38 -4.38 -7.16 -8.45
C HIS A 38 -4.37 -7.27 -9.96
N THR A 39 -3.76 -8.32 -10.54
CA THR A 39 -3.71 -8.52 -11.99
C THR A 39 -4.93 -9.28 -12.55
N ALA A 40 -5.71 -9.93 -11.67
CA ALA A 40 -6.93 -10.62 -12.03
C ALA A 40 -7.98 -9.71 -12.71
N GLN A 41 -8.86 -10.33 -13.51
CA GLN A 41 -9.84 -9.65 -14.36
C GLN A 41 -10.71 -8.64 -13.60
N ALA A 42 -11.20 -8.98 -12.41
CA ALA A 42 -12.07 -8.09 -11.63
C ALA A 42 -11.37 -6.78 -11.24
N SER A 43 -10.12 -6.87 -10.78
CA SER A 43 -9.31 -5.71 -10.39
C SER A 43 -8.89 -4.89 -11.61
N THR A 44 -8.55 -5.55 -12.72
CA THR A 44 -8.23 -4.88 -13.99
C THR A 44 -9.43 -4.14 -14.57
N ASN A 45 -10.61 -4.79 -14.63
CA ASN A 45 -11.83 -4.16 -15.12
C ASN A 45 -12.23 -2.96 -14.24
N TRP A 46 -12.12 -3.10 -12.92
CA TRP A 46 -12.44 -2.00 -12.00
C TRP A 46 -11.53 -0.79 -12.23
N ARG A 47 -10.22 -0.99 -12.37
CA ARG A 47 -9.29 0.12 -12.65
C ARG A 47 -9.61 0.80 -13.98
N ASN A 48 -9.85 0.02 -15.03
CA ASN A 48 -10.18 0.56 -16.36
C ASN A 48 -11.50 1.35 -16.35
N TRP A 49 -12.49 0.89 -15.59
CA TRP A 49 -13.78 1.59 -15.46
C TRP A 49 -13.65 2.96 -14.76
N HIS A 50 -12.66 3.11 -13.90
CA HIS A 50 -12.40 4.35 -13.15
C HIS A 50 -11.25 5.18 -13.72
N ASP A 51 -10.78 4.87 -14.94
CA ASP A 51 -9.64 5.53 -15.60
C ASP A 51 -8.36 5.59 -14.75
N ILE A 52 -8.15 4.57 -13.89
CA ILE A 52 -6.97 4.49 -13.02
C ILE A 52 -5.84 3.81 -13.78
N ILE A 53 -4.82 4.59 -14.13
CA ILE A 53 -3.62 4.08 -14.79
C ILE A 53 -2.71 3.42 -13.74
N LYS A 54 -2.35 2.16 -13.99
CA LYS A 54 -1.36 1.43 -13.19
C LYS A 54 0.05 1.69 -13.73
N LEU A 55 0.99 1.95 -12.83
CA LEU A 55 2.42 2.06 -13.16
C LEU A 55 2.91 0.71 -13.72
N ASN A 56 3.47 0.74 -14.94
CA ASN A 56 4.11 -0.43 -15.52
C ASN A 56 5.49 -0.60 -14.90
N TRP A 57 5.62 -1.52 -13.95
CA TRP A 57 6.86 -1.81 -13.25
C TRP A 57 7.07 -3.34 -13.19
N PRO A 58 8.33 -3.82 -13.19
CA PRO A 58 8.63 -5.24 -13.33
C PRO A 58 8.08 -6.04 -12.13
N ALA A 59 7.44 -7.17 -12.43
CA ALA A 59 7.03 -8.13 -11.40
C ALA A 59 8.27 -8.67 -10.65
N HIS A 60 8.09 -9.03 -9.38
CA HIS A 60 9.13 -9.65 -8.54
C HIS A 60 10.32 -8.74 -8.15
N SER A 61 10.10 -7.44 -8.01
CA SER A 61 11.08 -6.54 -7.38
C SER A 61 10.61 -6.07 -6.00
N PRO A 62 10.50 -6.97 -4.99
CA PRO A 62 10.05 -6.59 -3.65
C PRO A 62 10.93 -5.49 -3.03
N ASP A 63 12.22 -5.47 -3.36
CA ASP A 63 13.17 -4.43 -2.93
C ASP A 63 12.85 -3.04 -3.49
N LEU A 64 12.10 -2.97 -4.59
CA LEU A 64 11.70 -1.72 -5.25
C LEU A 64 10.29 -1.29 -4.89
N ASN A 65 9.53 -2.08 -4.12
CA ASN A 65 8.18 -1.71 -3.72
C ASN A 65 8.26 -0.84 -2.44
N PRO A 66 7.93 0.46 -2.51
CA PRO A 66 8.05 1.35 -1.35
C PRO A 66 7.22 0.88 -0.15
N ILE A 67 6.13 0.14 -0.39
CA ILE A 67 5.30 -0.39 0.70
C ILE A 67 6.01 -1.47 1.52
N GLU A 68 6.94 -2.24 0.93
CA GLU A 68 7.71 -3.25 1.67
C GLU A 68 8.65 -2.58 2.67
N ASN A 69 9.21 -1.43 2.31
CA ASN A 69 10.01 -0.62 3.24
C ASN A 69 9.15 -0.11 4.40
N VAL A 70 7.93 0.38 4.12
CA VAL A 70 6.97 0.78 5.15
C VAL A 70 6.65 -0.40 6.07
N TRP A 71 6.32 -1.57 5.51
CA TRP A 71 6.04 -2.77 6.30
C TRP A 71 7.21 -3.22 7.15
N LYS A 72 8.44 -3.15 6.63
CA LYS A 72 9.66 -3.49 7.37
C LYS A 72 9.85 -2.57 8.57
N VAL A 73 9.66 -1.27 8.40
CA VAL A 73 9.74 -0.29 9.49
C VAL A 73 8.65 -0.55 10.54
N MET A 74 7.40 -0.73 10.10
CA MET A 74 6.29 -1.00 11.01
C MET A 74 6.50 -2.28 11.81
N LYS A 75 6.87 -3.40 11.16
CA LYS A 75 7.17 -4.67 11.83
C LYS A 75 8.29 -4.51 12.85
N SER A 76 9.35 -3.76 12.51
CA SER A 76 10.43 -3.49 13.46
C SER A 76 9.96 -2.67 14.66
N GLN A 77 9.10 -1.68 14.48
CA GLN A 77 8.61 -0.86 15.60
C GLN A 77 7.65 -1.66 16.48
N ILE A 78 6.71 -2.41 15.89
CA ILE A 78 5.77 -3.28 16.62
C ILE A 78 6.54 -4.29 17.47
N SER A 79 7.54 -4.96 16.89
CA SER A 79 8.35 -5.94 17.61
C SER A 79 9.20 -5.34 18.73
N LYS A 80 9.65 -4.08 18.61
CA LYS A 80 10.49 -3.43 19.63
C LYS A 80 9.68 -2.81 20.76
N LEU A 81 8.53 -2.22 20.44
CA LEU A 81 7.78 -1.39 21.38
C LEU A 81 6.62 -2.13 22.06
N TYR A 82 5.97 -3.06 21.34
CA TYR A 82 4.71 -3.65 21.81
C TYR A 82 4.78 -5.14 22.09
N GLN A 83 5.58 -5.92 21.33
CA GLN A 83 5.73 -7.38 21.49
C GLN A 83 4.39 -8.14 21.70
N PRO A 84 3.39 -7.93 20.83
CA PRO A 84 2.04 -8.44 21.04
C PRO A 84 2.01 -9.96 21.06
N GLN A 85 1.26 -10.54 22.00
CA GLN A 85 1.04 -11.99 22.16
C GLN A 85 -0.35 -12.42 21.69
N THR A 86 -1.27 -11.47 21.52
CA THR A 86 -2.62 -11.72 21.00
C THR A 86 -2.89 -10.95 19.72
N VAL A 87 -3.89 -11.42 18.95
CA VAL A 87 -4.35 -10.70 17.75
C VAL A 87 -4.86 -9.30 18.10
N GLU A 88 -5.48 -9.14 19.27
CA GLU A 88 -6.02 -7.85 19.70
C GLU A 88 -4.90 -6.85 20.05
N GLU A 89 -3.87 -7.32 20.77
CA GLU A 89 -2.67 -6.52 21.03
C GLU A 89 -1.95 -6.14 19.73
N LEU A 90 -1.90 -7.06 18.76
CA LEU A 90 -1.30 -6.79 17.46
C LEU A 90 -2.08 -5.72 16.70
N ARG A 91 -3.42 -5.72 16.75
CA ARG A 91 -4.25 -4.67 16.16
C ARG A 91 -3.95 -3.31 16.76
N HIS A 92 -3.97 -3.20 18.09
CA HIS A 92 -3.65 -1.95 18.79
C HIS A 92 -2.22 -1.45 18.48
N ALA A 93 -1.25 -2.37 18.40
CA ALA A 93 0.12 -2.03 18.05
C ALA A 93 0.24 -1.50 16.61
N ILE A 94 -0.47 -2.12 15.65
CA ILE A 94 -0.51 -1.65 14.26
C ILE A 94 -1.10 -0.24 14.18
N ASP A 95 -2.24 0.00 14.83
CA ASP A 95 -2.90 1.32 14.81
C ASP A 95 -2.02 2.40 15.46
N ALA A 96 -1.39 2.08 16.59
CA ALA A 96 -0.50 3.01 17.28
C ALA A 96 0.75 3.33 16.46
N VAL A 97 1.38 2.33 15.84
CA VAL A 97 2.56 2.54 14.97
C VAL A 97 2.18 3.31 13.71
N TRP A 98 1.07 2.96 13.07
CA TRP A 98 0.58 3.63 11.87
C TRP A 98 0.26 5.11 12.11
N THR A 99 -0.43 5.43 13.21
CA THR A 99 -0.78 6.81 13.57
C THR A 99 0.44 7.68 13.83
N ASN A 100 1.52 7.08 14.35
CA ASN A 100 2.78 7.77 14.61
C ASN A 100 3.77 7.71 13.43
N PHE A 101 3.36 7.14 12.29
CA PHE A 101 4.19 7.03 11.09
C PHE A 101 4.32 8.41 10.42
N HIS A 102 5.21 9.25 10.92
CA HIS A 102 5.49 10.56 10.31
C HIS A 102 6.24 10.41 8.97
N ALA A 103 5.92 11.31 8.03
CA ALA A 103 6.45 11.38 6.65
C ALA A 103 7.98 11.36 6.51
N ASN A 104 8.73 11.61 7.59
CA ASN A 104 10.19 11.60 7.60
C ASN A 104 10.83 10.24 7.23
N LEU A 105 10.06 9.14 7.28
CA LEU A 105 10.51 7.81 6.86
C LEU A 105 10.42 7.56 5.35
N LEU A 106 9.59 8.32 4.62
CA LEU A 106 9.40 8.14 3.18
C LEU A 106 10.57 8.73 2.36
N ASN A 107 11.19 9.80 2.85
CA ASN A 107 12.33 10.44 2.17
C ASN A 107 13.58 9.55 2.18
N ALA A 108 13.84 8.83 3.29
CA ALA A 108 14.99 7.92 3.38
C ALA A 108 14.91 6.71 2.41
N THR A 109 13.71 6.39 1.90
CA THR A 109 13.50 5.28 0.96
C THR A 109 13.58 5.69 -0.51
N MET A 110 13.50 6.98 -0.85
CA MET A 110 13.62 7.47 -2.22
C MET A 110 15.06 7.87 -2.58
N ASP A 111 15.90 8.19 -1.60
CA ASP A 111 17.26 8.71 -1.81
C ASP A 111 18.36 7.63 -1.88
N GLY A 112 17.99 6.34 -1.80
CA GLY A 112 18.94 5.21 -1.82
C GLY A 112 19.42 4.76 -3.21
N HIS A 113 18.95 5.39 -4.29
CA HIS A 113 19.29 5.02 -5.68
C HIS A 113 20.16 6.08 -6.37
N GLY A 114 21.28 6.40 -5.73
CA GLY A 114 22.24 7.37 -6.26
C GLY A 114 23.68 7.05 -5.87
N HIS A 115 24.17 5.86 -6.23
CA HIS A 115 25.61 5.58 -6.43
C HIS A 115 25.78 4.59 -7.58
#